data_AF-A0A369VTE2-F1
#
_entry.id   AF-A0A369VTE2-F1
#
_cell.length_a   1.000
_cell.length_b   1.000
_cell.length_c   1.000
_cell.angle_alpha   90.00
_cell.angle_beta   90.00
_cell.angle_gamma   90.00
#
_symmetry.space_group_name_H-M   'P 1'
#
loop_
_entity.id
_entity.type
_entity.pdbx_description
1 polymer ?
#
loop_
_entity_poly.entity_id
_entity_poly.type
_entity_poly.pdbx_seq_one_letter_code
_entity_poly.pdbx_strand_id
1 'polypeptide(L)'
;MKSQAGAGARDIRYRGVKRAVVLAQYGPRGEIAGGEASQALGAEIVDLARVNAPVPVDGVEVGDPSLRDGATLVVIVQASVVSDPSGVGRLFAVTARPLFSGGREPAPQYFGAAPLVVRFAETPGGRADRARAINAVLDEVLPWRRRGEGRAAGLTGE
;
A
#
# COMPACT_ATOMS: atom_id res chain seq x y z
N MET A 1 -38.09 -12.61 15.58
CA MET A 1 -36.70 -12.31 15.99
C MET A 1 -35.89 -11.94 14.76
N LYS A 2 -35.63 -10.65 14.53
CA LYS A 2 -34.73 -10.19 13.46
C LYS A 2 -33.30 -10.21 14.01
N SER A 3 -32.45 -11.04 13.43
CA SER A 3 -31.02 -11.09 13.73
C SER A 3 -30.38 -9.76 13.35
N GLN A 4 -30.05 -8.94 14.36
CA GLN A 4 -29.10 -7.83 14.21
C GLN A 4 -27.71 -8.42 14.01
N ALA A 5 -27.37 -8.74 12.76
CA ALA A 5 -26.02 -9.12 12.39
C ALA A 5 -25.15 -7.87 12.28
N GLY A 6 -24.32 -7.64 13.30
CA GLY A 6 -22.99 -7.03 13.22
C GLY A 6 -22.85 -5.70 12.50
N ALA A 7 -23.06 -4.59 13.22
CA ALA A 7 -22.42 -3.33 12.88
C ALA A 7 -20.90 -3.50 13.02
N GLY A 8 -20.22 -3.82 11.92
CA GLY A 8 -18.76 -3.90 11.86
C GLY A 8 -18.14 -2.58 12.34
N ALA A 9 -17.26 -2.66 13.32
CA ALA A 9 -16.57 -1.50 13.87
C ALA A 9 -15.84 -0.77 12.73
N ARG A 10 -16.25 0.46 12.45
CA ARG A 10 -15.55 1.34 11.52
C ARG A 10 -14.13 1.53 12.05
N ASP A 11 -13.11 1.21 11.25
CA ASP A 11 -11.73 1.52 11.63
C ASP A 11 -11.59 3.04 11.75
N ILE A 12 -11.71 3.50 12.98
CA ILE A 12 -11.64 4.91 13.38
C ILE A 12 -10.36 5.59 12.89
N ARG A 13 -9.29 4.82 12.66
CA ARG A 13 -7.98 5.33 12.19
C ARG A 13 -8.06 6.01 10.82
N TYR A 14 -9.02 5.64 9.98
CA TYR A 14 -9.14 6.15 8.61
C TYR A 14 -10.41 6.99 8.38
N ARG A 15 -11.01 7.49 9.46
CA ARG A 15 -12.16 8.38 9.36
C ARG A 15 -11.76 9.69 8.67
N GLY A 16 -12.54 10.11 7.67
CA GLY A 16 -12.29 11.35 6.92
C GLY A 16 -11.37 11.20 5.71
N VAL A 17 -10.84 9.99 5.45
CA VAL A 17 -10.15 9.68 4.19
C VAL A 17 -11.16 9.74 3.05
N LYS A 18 -10.90 10.62 2.07
CA LYS A 18 -11.73 10.79 0.86
C LYS A 18 -11.07 10.23 -0.39
N ARG A 19 -9.75 10.03 -0.36
CA ARG A 19 -8.94 9.44 -1.43
C ARG A 19 -7.72 8.77 -0.83
N ALA A 20 -7.14 7.82 -1.55
CA ALA A 20 -5.83 7.29 -1.25
C ALA A 20 -4.86 7.57 -2.42
N VAL A 21 -3.59 7.76 -2.11
CA VAL A 21 -2.53 7.91 -3.11
C VAL A 21 -1.40 6.94 -2.84
N VAL A 22 -0.81 6.41 -3.89
CA VAL A 22 0.36 5.54 -3.83
C VAL A 22 1.57 6.32 -4.29
N LEU A 23 2.53 6.47 -3.38
CA LEU A 23 3.87 6.95 -3.72
C LEU A 23 4.81 5.75 -3.79
N ALA A 24 5.13 5.31 -5.01
CA ALA A 24 6.11 4.27 -5.22
C ALA A 24 7.52 4.87 -5.24
N GLN A 25 8.43 4.26 -4.48
CA GLN A 25 9.86 4.56 -4.52
C GLN A 25 10.61 3.27 -4.80
N TYR A 26 11.13 3.15 -6.03
CA TYR A 26 11.77 1.94 -6.53
C TYR A 26 13.16 2.26 -7.05
N GLY A 27 14.14 1.44 -6.66
CA GLY A 27 15.46 1.48 -7.30
C GLY A 27 15.95 0.07 -7.62
N PRO A 28 16.37 -0.20 -8.87
CA PRO A 28 16.77 -1.53 -9.32
C PRO A 28 18.18 -1.97 -8.85
N ARG A 29 18.84 -1.20 -7.98
CA ARG A 29 20.23 -1.42 -7.53
C ARG A 29 20.45 -1.17 -6.03
N GLY A 30 19.46 -1.49 -5.19
CA GLY A 30 19.53 -1.21 -3.75
C GLY A 30 19.27 0.26 -3.37
N GLU A 31 18.95 1.11 -4.34
CA GLU A 31 18.54 2.50 -4.11
C GLU A 31 17.01 2.59 -3.98
N ILE A 32 16.53 3.67 -3.38
CA ILE A 32 15.10 4.01 -3.33
C ILE A 32 14.99 5.39 -4.00
N ALA A 33 14.48 5.43 -5.22
CA ALA A 33 14.43 6.63 -6.05
C ALA A 33 13.04 6.86 -6.66
N GLY A 34 12.80 8.08 -7.16
CA GLY A 34 11.67 8.38 -8.04
C GLY A 34 11.99 8.05 -9.51
N GLY A 35 11.14 8.53 -10.43
CA GLY A 35 11.36 8.41 -11.88
C GLY A 35 10.55 7.29 -12.55
N GLU A 36 10.84 7.04 -13.83
CA GLU A 36 10.03 6.18 -14.72
C GLU A 36 9.84 4.75 -14.17
N ALA A 37 10.90 4.14 -13.64
CA ALA A 37 10.82 2.80 -13.05
C ALA A 37 9.90 2.76 -11.81
N SER A 38 9.88 3.83 -11.02
CA SER A 38 8.99 3.99 -9.88
C SER A 38 7.55 4.26 -10.30
N GLN A 39 7.33 5.01 -11.38
CA GLN A 39 5.99 5.21 -11.97
C GLN A 39 5.44 3.88 -12.52
N ALA A 40 6.25 3.09 -13.22
CA ALA A 40 5.83 1.80 -13.75
C ALA A 40 5.44 0.80 -12.65
N LEU A 41 6.26 0.70 -11.59
CA LEU A 41 5.90 -0.10 -10.42
C LEU A 41 4.69 0.50 -9.67
N GLY A 42 4.59 1.83 -9.61
CA GLY A 42 3.47 2.55 -9.04
C GLY A 42 2.14 2.20 -9.69
N ALA A 43 2.09 2.09 -11.02
CA ALA A 43 0.90 1.65 -11.74
C ALA A 43 0.47 0.23 -11.33
N GLU A 44 1.42 -0.72 -11.24
CA GLU A 44 1.15 -2.09 -10.75
C GLU A 44 0.59 -2.07 -9.32
N ILE A 45 1.20 -1.28 -8.43
CA ILE A 45 0.76 -1.17 -7.03
C ILE A 45 -0.63 -0.52 -6.95
N VAL A 46 -0.92 0.51 -7.75
CA VAL A 46 -2.22 1.17 -7.78
C VAL A 46 -3.32 0.21 -8.20
N ASP A 47 -3.10 -0.59 -9.25
CA ASP A 47 -4.06 -1.59 -9.70
C ASP A 47 -4.37 -2.61 -8.60
N LEU A 48 -3.35 -3.03 -7.85
CA LEU A 48 -3.53 -3.89 -6.68
C LEU A 48 -4.26 -3.16 -5.55
N ALA A 49 -3.86 -1.95 -5.19
CA ALA A 49 -4.45 -1.17 -4.10
C ALA A 49 -5.94 -0.85 -4.33
N ARG A 50 -6.35 -0.68 -5.60
CA ARG A 50 -7.73 -0.45 -6.04
C ARG A 50 -8.69 -1.62 -5.75
N VAL A 51 -8.17 -2.82 -5.53
CA VAL A 51 -9.03 -4.00 -5.30
C VAL A 51 -9.87 -3.81 -4.03
N ASN A 52 -11.20 -3.79 -4.21
CA ASN A 52 -12.20 -3.46 -3.19
C ASN A 52 -12.00 -2.08 -2.54
N ALA A 53 -11.32 -1.18 -3.26
CA ALA A 53 -11.03 0.12 -2.73
C ALA A 53 -12.33 0.93 -2.57
N PRO A 54 -12.50 1.53 -1.40
CA PRO A 54 -13.68 2.30 -1.08
C PRO A 54 -13.70 3.74 -1.59
N VAL A 55 -12.51 4.27 -1.78
CA VAL A 55 -12.20 5.63 -2.16
C VAL A 55 -11.36 5.56 -3.43
N PRO A 56 -11.30 6.62 -4.25
CA PRO A 56 -10.38 6.67 -5.37
C PRO A 56 -8.94 6.41 -4.91
N VAL A 57 -8.20 5.63 -5.69
CA VAL A 57 -6.79 5.32 -5.45
C VAL A 57 -6.00 5.68 -6.70
N ASP A 58 -5.02 6.57 -6.54
CA ASP A 58 -4.21 7.09 -7.64
C ASP A 58 -2.71 6.98 -7.34
N GLY A 59 -1.89 6.95 -8.38
CA GLY A 59 -0.42 7.04 -8.26
C GLY A 59 0.01 8.50 -8.22
N VAL A 60 1.01 8.81 -7.41
CA VAL A 60 1.58 10.16 -7.29
C VAL A 60 3.11 10.12 -7.25
N GLU A 61 3.72 11.28 -7.47
CA GLU A 61 5.16 11.46 -7.44
C GLU A 61 5.60 12.25 -6.21
N VAL A 62 6.92 12.22 -5.95
CA VAL A 62 7.51 13.07 -4.92
C VAL A 62 7.27 14.54 -5.27
N GLY A 63 6.69 15.29 -4.34
CA GLY A 63 6.35 16.70 -4.53
C GLY A 63 4.88 16.94 -4.93
N ASP A 64 4.10 15.89 -5.16
CA ASP A 64 2.66 16.03 -5.42
C ASP A 64 1.94 16.74 -4.23
N PRO A 65 1.12 17.78 -4.47
CA PRO A 65 0.43 18.50 -3.40
C PRO A 65 -0.47 17.64 -2.52
N SER A 66 -1.02 16.55 -3.06
CA SER A 66 -1.89 15.63 -2.32
C SER A 66 -1.20 14.91 -1.16
N LEU A 67 0.14 14.87 -1.15
CA LEU A 67 0.93 14.33 -0.03
C LEU A 67 0.75 15.13 1.27
N ARG A 68 0.21 16.35 1.20
CA ARG A 68 -0.05 17.23 2.35
C ARG A 68 -1.53 17.36 2.68
N ASP A 69 -2.41 16.74 1.90
CA ASP A 69 -3.86 16.85 2.09
C ASP A 69 -4.32 16.00 3.29
N GLY A 70 -4.97 16.64 4.27
CA GLY A 70 -5.47 15.99 5.48
C GLY A 70 -6.62 15.02 5.26
N ALA A 71 -7.26 15.02 4.08
CA ALA A 71 -8.27 14.02 3.69
C ALA A 71 -7.70 12.90 2.80
N THR A 72 -6.39 12.87 2.58
CA THR A 72 -5.72 11.89 1.71
C THR A 72 -4.94 10.87 2.54
N LEU A 73 -5.23 9.58 2.33
CA LEU A 73 -4.38 8.50 2.81
C LEU A 73 -3.21 8.32 1.84
N VAL A 74 -1.99 8.60 2.28
CA VAL A 74 -0.78 8.35 1.49
C VAL A 74 -0.27 6.95 1.81
N VAL A 75 0.01 6.13 0.81
CA VAL A 75 0.67 4.83 0.97
C VAL A 75 2.02 4.91 0.28
N ILE A 76 3.08 4.97 1.08
CA ILE A 76 4.46 4.95 0.58
C ILE A 76 4.86 3.50 0.41
N VAL A 77 5.16 3.08 -0.81
CA VAL A 77 5.67 1.74 -1.10
C VAL A 77 7.12 1.85 -1.52
N GLN A 78 7.99 1.21 -0.75
CA GLN A 78 9.42 1.20 -1.01
C GLN A 78 9.79 -0.19 -1.47
N ALA A 79 10.46 -0.26 -2.62
CA ALA A 79 10.88 -1.51 -3.20
C ALA A 79 12.28 -1.41 -3.80
N SER A 80 13.00 -2.52 -3.81
CA SER A 80 14.28 -2.59 -4.49
C SER A 80 14.56 -4.00 -4.99
N VAL A 81 15.31 -4.10 -6.09
CA VAL A 81 15.93 -5.35 -6.51
C VAL A 81 17.41 -5.30 -6.09
N VAL A 82 17.83 -6.31 -5.33
CA VAL A 82 19.19 -6.45 -4.83
C VAL A 82 19.78 -7.80 -5.25
N SER A 83 21.10 -7.91 -5.30
CA SER A 83 21.76 -9.19 -5.51
C SER A 83 21.59 -10.09 -4.29
N ASP A 84 21.35 -11.38 -4.51
CA ASP A 84 21.36 -12.38 -3.45
C ASP A 84 22.80 -12.54 -2.91
N PRO A 85 23.05 -12.42 -1.59
CA PRO A 85 24.38 -12.61 -1.00
C PRO A 85 25.02 -13.97 -1.32
N SER A 86 24.22 -14.99 -1.62
CA SER A 86 24.68 -16.32 -2.02
C SER A 86 25.14 -16.40 -3.48
N GLY A 87 24.91 -15.36 -4.28
CA GLY A 87 25.27 -15.30 -5.71
C GLY A 87 24.31 -16.07 -6.63
N VAL A 88 23.25 -16.67 -6.10
CA VAL A 88 22.34 -17.55 -6.85
C VAL A 88 21.25 -16.78 -7.62
N GLY A 89 21.14 -15.46 -7.44
CA GLY A 89 20.19 -14.65 -8.20
C GLY A 89 19.98 -13.23 -7.69
N ARG A 90 18.79 -12.70 -7.94
CA ARG A 90 18.32 -11.38 -7.48
C ARG A 90 17.16 -11.56 -6.52
N LEU A 91 17.03 -10.65 -5.57
CA LEU A 91 15.95 -10.59 -4.58
C LEU A 91 15.16 -9.31 -4.79
N PHE A 92 13.84 -9.39 -4.67
CA PHE A 92 12.94 -8.24 -4.61
C PHE A 92 12.53 -8.04 -3.16
N ALA A 93 12.91 -6.89 -2.60
CA ALA A 93 12.52 -6.45 -1.27
C ALA A 93 11.44 -5.38 -1.38
N VAL A 94 10.39 -5.48 -0.56
CA VAL A 94 9.29 -4.51 -0.56
C VAL A 94 8.74 -4.29 0.85
N THR A 95 8.35 -3.05 1.15
CA THR A 95 7.60 -2.65 2.34
C THR A 95 6.62 -1.53 1.96
N ALA A 96 5.56 -1.38 2.75
CA ALA A 96 4.58 -0.31 2.57
C ALA A 96 4.33 0.40 3.90
N ARG A 97 4.07 1.71 3.87
CA ARG A 97 3.77 2.52 5.05
C ARG A 97 2.59 3.44 4.76
N PRO A 98 1.52 3.42 5.58
CA PRO A 98 0.47 4.39 5.46
C PRO A 98 0.88 5.67 6.21
N LEU A 99 0.58 6.81 5.62
CA LEU A 99 0.75 8.15 6.18
C LEU A 99 -0.59 8.87 6.05
N PHE A 100 -1.16 9.24 7.19
CA PHE A 100 -2.42 9.98 7.25
C PHE A 100 -2.38 10.95 8.43
N SER A 101 -2.66 12.22 8.15
CA SER A 101 -2.63 13.32 9.12
C SER A 101 -4.03 13.75 9.60
N GLY A 102 -5.11 13.07 9.17
CA GLY A 102 -6.47 13.53 9.40
C GLY A 102 -6.94 13.47 10.86
N GLY A 103 -7.00 14.66 11.48
CA GLY A 103 -8.09 15.06 12.39
C GLY A 103 -7.98 14.68 13.87
N ARG A 104 -6.95 13.97 14.32
CA ARG A 104 -6.65 13.80 15.75
C ARG A 104 -5.18 14.03 16.01
N GLU A 105 -4.88 15.01 16.86
CA GLU A 105 -3.57 15.12 17.50
C GLU A 105 -3.56 14.33 18.81
N PRO A 106 -2.48 13.57 19.10
CA PRO A 106 -1.37 13.25 18.19
C PRO A 106 -1.81 12.27 17.09
N ALA A 107 -1.29 12.48 15.86
CA ALA A 107 -1.56 11.58 14.75
C ALA A 107 -1.11 10.14 15.12
N PRO A 108 -1.90 9.10 14.80
CA PRO A 108 -1.51 7.74 15.14
C PRO A 108 -0.17 7.39 14.49
N GLN A 109 0.76 6.81 15.27
CA GLN A 109 1.96 6.21 14.70
C GLN A 109 1.54 4.94 13.97
N TYR A 110 1.53 4.99 12.65
CA TYR A 110 1.28 3.80 11.84
C TYR A 110 2.60 3.06 11.62
N PHE A 111 2.67 1.85 12.17
CA PHE A 111 3.70 0.91 11.75
C PHE A 111 3.42 0.48 10.31
N GLY A 112 4.46 0.46 9.49
CA GLY A 112 4.40 -0.09 8.14
C GLY A 112 4.26 -1.60 8.14
N ALA A 113 4.02 -2.17 6.96
CA ALA A 113 4.14 -3.59 6.74
C ALA A 113 5.56 -4.07 7.03
N ALA A 114 5.68 -5.28 7.57
CA ALA A 114 6.97 -5.94 7.68
C ALA A 114 7.63 -6.04 6.28
N PRO A 115 8.93 -5.76 6.13
CA PRO A 115 9.61 -5.96 4.85
C PRO A 115 9.50 -7.41 4.40
N LEU A 116 9.10 -7.62 3.15
CA LEU A 116 9.06 -8.93 2.50
C LEU A 116 10.15 -9.02 1.45
N VAL A 117 10.77 -10.20 1.35
CA VAL A 117 11.80 -10.50 0.38
C VAL A 117 11.43 -11.76 -0.37
N VAL A 118 11.39 -11.69 -1.70
CA VAL A 118 11.13 -12.82 -2.59
C VAL A 118 12.19 -12.91 -3.67
N ARG A 119 12.34 -14.08 -4.30
CA ARG A 119 13.22 -14.21 -5.46
C ARG A 119 12.70 -13.35 -6.61
N PHE A 120 13.59 -12.61 -7.24
CA PHE A 120 13.27 -11.81 -8.42
C PHE A 120 13.62 -12.57 -9.69
N ALA A 121 12.63 -12.74 -10.56
CA ALA A 121 12.82 -13.27 -11.90
C ALA A 121 11.87 -12.56 -12.88
N GLU A 122 12.34 -12.32 -14.11
CA GLU A 122 11.54 -11.69 -15.18
C GLU A 122 10.65 -12.69 -15.92
N THR A 123 10.46 -13.87 -15.35
CA THR A 123 9.54 -14.90 -15.83
C THR A 123 8.10 -14.59 -15.38
N PRO A 124 7.07 -15.18 -16.01
CA PRO A 124 5.69 -15.07 -15.50
C PRO A 124 5.55 -15.49 -14.03
N GLY A 125 6.26 -16.53 -13.62
CA GLY A 125 6.30 -16.99 -12.22
C GLY A 125 6.90 -15.94 -11.28
N GLY A 126 8.03 -15.34 -11.64
CA GLY A 126 8.66 -14.29 -10.83
C GLY A 126 7.85 -13.00 -10.75
N ARG A 127 7.13 -12.62 -11.82
CA ARG A 127 6.15 -11.52 -11.78
C ARG A 127 5.00 -11.83 -10.82
N ALA A 128 4.52 -13.07 -10.80
CA ALA A 128 3.48 -13.49 -9.86
C ALA A 128 3.97 -13.48 -8.40
N ASP A 129 5.21 -13.90 -8.13
CA ASP A 129 5.84 -13.82 -6.80
C ASP A 129 5.97 -12.36 -6.33
N ARG A 130 6.42 -11.47 -7.22
CA ARG A 130 6.48 -10.03 -6.95
C ARG A 130 5.10 -9.47 -6.59
N ALA A 131 4.10 -9.73 -7.41
CA ALA A 131 2.74 -9.26 -7.16
C ALA A 131 2.16 -9.84 -5.86
N ARG A 132 2.50 -11.08 -5.49
CA ARG A 132 2.14 -11.66 -4.18
C ARG A 132 2.79 -10.91 -3.02
N ALA A 133 4.08 -10.60 -3.12
CA ALA A 133 4.78 -9.83 -2.09
C ALA A 133 4.20 -8.41 -1.93
N ILE A 134 3.89 -7.74 -3.05
CA ILE A 134 3.21 -6.42 -3.04
C ILE A 134 1.83 -6.55 -2.40
N ASN A 135 1.02 -7.54 -2.79
CA ASN A 135 -0.30 -7.75 -2.18
C ASN A 135 -0.22 -7.97 -0.68
N ALA A 136 0.76 -8.74 -0.19
CA ALA A 136 0.91 -9.01 1.23
C ALA A 136 1.23 -7.74 2.03
N VAL A 137 2.16 -6.89 1.57
CA VAL A 137 2.44 -5.61 2.26
C VAL A 137 1.25 -4.65 2.18
N LEU A 138 0.47 -4.67 1.09
CA LEU A 138 -0.75 -3.87 0.95
C LEU A 138 -1.86 -4.35 1.88
N ASP A 139 -2.02 -5.67 2.06
CA ASP A 139 -3.00 -6.25 2.99
C ASP A 139 -2.73 -5.84 4.45
N GLU A 140 -1.48 -5.59 4.81
CA GLU A 140 -1.10 -5.11 6.14
C GLU A 140 -1.43 -3.62 6.36
N VAL A 141 -1.33 -2.77 5.33
CA VAL A 141 -1.45 -1.30 5.50
C VAL A 141 -2.76 -0.70 5.03
N LEU A 142 -3.48 -1.36 4.12
CA LEU A 142 -4.74 -0.85 3.56
C LEU A 142 -5.94 -1.33 4.38
N PRO A 143 -6.77 -0.43 4.92
CA PRO A 143 -7.84 -0.80 5.84
C PRO A 143 -8.92 -1.65 5.18
N TRP A 144 -9.19 -1.46 3.89
CA TRP A 144 -10.19 -2.26 3.16
C TRP A 144 -9.70 -3.66 2.76
N ARG A 145 -8.40 -3.96 2.94
CA ARG A 145 -7.79 -5.22 2.54
C ARG A 145 -7.48 -6.16 3.71
N ARG A 146 -7.42 -5.65 4.94
CA ARG A 146 -7.17 -6.45 6.14
C ARG A 146 -8.23 -7.54 6.31
N ARG A 147 -7.80 -8.81 6.34
CA ARG A 147 -8.67 -9.95 6.65
C ARG A 147 -8.68 -10.18 8.16
N GLY A 148 -9.80 -9.88 8.83
CA GLY A 148 -9.98 -10.18 10.26
C GLY A 148 -10.82 -9.15 11.02
N GLU A 149 -10.90 -7.93 10.50
CA GLU A 149 -11.92 -6.95 10.88
C GLU A 149 -12.90 -6.92 9.70
N GLY A 150 -14.20 -7.11 9.95
CA GLY A 150 -15.19 -7.41 8.91
C GLY A 150 -15.08 -6.54 7.65
N ARG A 151 -15.26 -7.15 6.47
CA ARG A 151 -15.30 -6.50 5.15
C ARG A 151 -15.92 -5.10 5.29
N ALA A 152 -15.12 -4.06 5.06
CA ALA A 152 -15.52 -2.68 5.24
C ALA A 152 -16.61 -2.31 4.22
N ALA A 153 -17.88 -2.49 4.60
CA ALA A 153 -19.01 -1.88 3.93
C ALA A 153 -19.14 -0.44 4.45
N GLY A 154 -19.03 0.54 3.56
CA GLY A 154 -19.47 1.91 3.84
C GLY A 154 -18.36 2.94 3.97
N LEU A 155 -17.58 3.11 2.91
CA LEU A 155 -16.67 4.27 2.79
C LEU A 155 -17.20 5.39 1.90
N THR A 156 -18.50 5.45 1.73
CA THR A 156 -19.19 6.65 1.29
C THR A 156 -20.41 6.88 2.17
N GLY A 157 -20.63 8.14 2.56
CA GLY A 157 -21.82 8.58 3.30
C GLY A 157 -21.51 9.57 4.42
N GLU A 158 -21.51 10.85 4.03
CA GLU A 158 -21.80 12.10 4.78
C GLU A 158 -21.25 12.32 6.20
#